data_AF-A0A933M1M9-F1
#
_entry.id   AF-A0A933M1M9-F1
#
_cell.length_a   1.000
_cell.length_b   1.000
_cell.length_c   1.000
_cell.angle_alpha   90.00
_cell.angle_beta   90.00
_cell.angle_gamma   90.00
#
_symmetry.space_group_name_H-M   'P 1'
#
loop_
_entity.id
_entity.type
_entity.pdbx_description
1 polymer ?
#
loop_
_entity_poly.entity_id
_entity_poly.type
_entity_poly.pdbx_seq_one_letter_code
_entity_poly.pdbx_strand_id
1 'polypeptide(L)'
;MRAPNLPFQIQRIVFPIGAGLMGALLLMGVYLSIVSLAESPKHALSLFWDDKIFVIPIMIGFGIQVGLYTLLKKGWYMPLNVPAGGATTAASGGVSTFAMVACCVHHAADALPLLGLTAAATFLANWKIPFMIVGLISNVIGITVMLSVILKERRRATQFLVTPEAI
;
A
#
# COMPACT_ATOMS: atom_id res chain seq x y z
N MET A 1 -22.98 -14.31 12.00
CA MET A 1 -23.70 -13.55 10.95
C MET A 1 -23.07 -13.88 9.61
N ARG A 2 -23.82 -14.52 8.71
CA ARG A 2 -23.33 -14.96 7.39
C ARG A 2 -23.43 -13.77 6.44
N ALA A 3 -22.30 -13.26 5.95
CA ALA A 3 -22.31 -12.19 4.96
C ALA A 3 -23.13 -12.64 3.73
N PRO A 4 -23.93 -11.75 3.12
CA PRO A 4 -24.68 -12.09 1.92
C PRO A 4 -23.73 -12.65 0.86
N ASN A 5 -24.10 -13.79 0.27
CA ASN A 5 -23.29 -14.48 -0.73
C ASN A 5 -23.27 -13.66 -2.03
N LEU A 6 -22.47 -12.60 -2.06
CA LEU A 6 -22.20 -11.85 -3.28
C LEU A 6 -21.60 -12.79 -4.33
N PRO A 7 -22.04 -12.73 -5.59
CA PRO A 7 -21.49 -13.56 -6.65
C PRO A 7 -19.98 -13.32 -6.76
N PHE A 8 -19.22 -14.38 -7.07
CA PHE A 8 -17.74 -14.39 -7.08
C PHE A 8 -17.15 -13.21 -7.88
N GLN A 9 -17.79 -12.82 -8.98
CA GLN A 9 -17.38 -11.68 -9.81
C GLN A 9 -17.45 -10.33 -9.09
N ILE A 10 -18.46 -10.13 -8.22
CA ILE A 10 -18.58 -8.92 -7.40
C ILE A 10 -17.57 -8.94 -6.25
N GLN A 11 -17.35 -10.12 -5.63
CA GLN A 11 -16.32 -10.26 -4.58
C GLN A 11 -14.92 -9.91 -5.07
N ARG A 12 -14.58 -10.27 -6.33
CA ARG A 12 -13.30 -9.93 -6.97
C ARG A 12 -13.05 -8.42 -7.08
N ILE A 13 -14.09 -7.59 -7.06
CA ILE A 13 -13.98 -6.13 -7.20
C ILE A 13 -14.13 -5.44 -5.83
N VAL A 14 -15.16 -5.80 -5.08
CA VAL A 14 -15.49 -5.15 -3.81
C VAL A 14 -14.41 -5.38 -2.76
N PHE A 15 -13.84 -6.58 -2.72
CA PHE A 15 -12.86 -6.92 -1.68
C PHE A 15 -11.51 -6.21 -1.85
N PRO A 16 -10.89 -6.14 -3.05
CA PRO A 16 -9.69 -5.32 -3.25
C PRO A 16 -9.93 -3.83 -3.00
N ILE A 17 -11.08 -3.29 -3.43
CA ILE A 17 -11.44 -1.88 -3.18
C ILE A 17 -11.58 -1.64 -1.67
N GLY A 18 -12.31 -2.51 -0.98
CA GLY A 18 -12.49 -2.42 0.48
C GLY A 18 -11.16 -2.52 1.23
N ALA A 19 -10.27 -3.43 0.82
CA ALA A 19 -8.93 -3.54 1.39
C ALA A 19 -8.10 -2.27 1.14
N GLY A 20 -8.16 -1.70 -0.06
CA GLY A 20 -7.49 -0.44 -0.40
C GLY A 20 -7.98 0.74 0.44
N LEU A 21 -9.30 0.90 0.57
CA LEU A 21 -9.91 1.93 1.41
C LEU A 21 -9.52 1.77 2.89
N MET A 22 -9.58 0.54 3.41
CA MET A 22 -9.17 0.24 4.78
C MET A 22 -7.68 0.57 5.00
N GLY A 23 -6.82 0.21 4.04
CA GLY A 23 -5.40 0.54 4.07
C GLY A 23 -5.15 2.05 4.10
N ALA A 24 -5.84 2.81 3.26
CA ALA A 24 -5.73 4.28 3.22
C ALA A 24 -6.21 4.92 4.54
N LEU A 25 -7.32 4.43 5.12
CA LEU A 25 -7.84 4.90 6.40
C LEU A 25 -6.89 4.59 7.56
N LEU A 26 -6.30 3.39 7.59
CA LEU A 26 -5.29 3.03 8.58
C LEU A 26 -4.05 3.91 8.47
N LEU A 27 -3.57 4.16 7.25
CA LEU A 27 -2.43 5.05 7.02
C LEU A 27 -2.72 6.47 7.50
N MET A 28 -3.92 6.99 7.22
CA MET A 28 -4.38 8.29 7.75
C MET A 28 -4.41 8.30 9.27
N GLY A 29 -4.96 7.25 9.89
CA GLY A 29 -5.02 7.12 11.34
C GLY A 29 -3.64 7.12 11.98
N VAL A 30 -2.68 6.41 11.38
CA VAL A 30 -1.27 6.41 11.83
C VAL A 30 -0.66 7.80 11.69
N TYR A 31 -0.83 8.48 10.55
CA TYR A 31 -0.35 9.84 10.34
C TYR A 31 -0.89 10.79 11.40
N LEU A 32 -2.21 10.83 11.60
CA LEU A 32 -2.85 11.70 12.58
C LEU A 32 -2.43 11.37 14.01
N SER A 33 -2.21 10.10 14.33
CA SER A 33 -1.75 9.68 15.66
C SER A 33 -0.33 10.19 15.94
N ILE A 34 0.59 10.02 14.98
CA ILE A 34 1.98 10.49 15.12
C ILE A 34 2.00 12.02 15.26
N VAL A 35 1.29 12.74 14.39
CA VAL A 35 1.25 14.22 14.43
C VAL A 35 0.61 14.74 15.72
N SER A 36 -0.48 14.10 16.17
CA SER A 36 -1.16 14.51 17.42
C SER A 36 -0.28 14.32 18.66
N LEU A 37 0.53 13.25 18.69
CA LEU A 37 1.48 12.99 19.77
C LEU A 37 2.68 13.95 19.74
N ALA A 38 3.09 14.42 18.57
CA ALA A 38 4.28 15.24 18.40
C ALA A 38 4.05 16.75 18.65
N GLU A 39 2.98 17.34 18.11
CA GLU A 39 2.80 18.80 18.10
C GLU A 39 1.52 19.32 18.79
N SER A 40 0.61 18.43 19.19
CA SER A 40 -0.74 18.66 19.75
C SER A 40 -1.91 18.57 18.74
N PRO A 41 -3.12 18.15 19.19
CA PRO A 41 -4.25 17.84 18.30
C PRO A 41 -4.80 19.05 17.53
N LYS A 42 -4.69 20.26 18.07
CA LYS A 42 -5.17 21.50 17.42
C LYS A 42 -4.25 21.94 16.29
N HIS A 43 -2.98 21.57 16.32
CA HIS A 43 -1.99 21.88 15.27
C HIS A 43 -1.93 20.80 14.17
N ALA A 44 -2.37 19.57 14.49
CA ALA A 44 -2.39 18.46 13.54
C ALA A 44 -3.27 18.73 12.30
N LEU A 45 -4.40 19.40 12.49
CA LEU A 45 -5.33 19.69 11.38
C LEU A 45 -4.81 20.79 10.46
N SER A 46 -4.18 21.84 11.01
CA SER A 46 -3.54 22.88 10.19
C SER A 46 -2.35 22.32 9.40
N LEU A 47 -1.54 21.47 10.02
CA LEU A 47 -0.38 20.86 9.36
C LEU A 47 -0.79 19.91 8.23
N PHE A 48 -1.88 19.17 8.40
CA PHE A 48 -2.45 18.36 7.32
C PHE A 48 -2.86 19.21 6.10
N TRP A 49 -3.44 20.39 6.33
CA TRP A 49 -3.82 21.30 5.25
C TRP A 49 -2.61 21.89 4.52
N ASP A 50 -1.48 22.07 5.20
CA ASP A 50 -0.24 22.53 4.59
C ASP A 50 0.42 21.42 3.75
N ASP A 51 0.44 20.19 4.27
CA ASP A 51 1.09 19.04 3.59
C ASP A 51 0.19 18.28 2.61
N LYS A 52 -1.06 18.73 2.42
CA LYS A 52 -2.09 18.01 1.64
C LYS A 52 -1.61 17.56 0.26
N ILE A 53 -0.72 18.34 -0.37
CA ILE A 53 -0.13 18.04 -1.68
C ILE A 53 0.69 16.75 -1.68
N PHE A 54 1.28 16.36 -0.55
CA PHE A 54 2.03 15.11 -0.41
C PHE A 54 1.20 14.01 0.23
N VAL A 55 0.45 14.35 1.28
CA VAL A 55 -0.31 13.36 2.06
C VAL A 55 -1.43 12.75 1.24
N ILE A 56 -2.19 13.55 0.48
CA ILE A 56 -3.31 13.03 -0.33
C ILE A 56 -2.82 12.05 -1.41
N PRO A 57 -1.81 12.38 -2.25
CA PRO A 57 -1.29 11.43 -3.21
C PRO A 57 -0.71 10.16 -2.59
N ILE A 58 0.00 10.26 -1.45
CA ILE A 58 0.53 9.09 -0.74
C ILE A 58 -0.62 8.18 -0.27
N MET A 59 -1.69 8.75 0.31
CA MET A 59 -2.86 8.00 0.76
C MET A 59 -3.57 7.29 -0.39
N ILE A 60 -3.86 8.01 -1.47
CA ILE A 60 -4.51 7.46 -2.67
C ILE A 60 -3.65 6.33 -3.24
N GLY A 61 -2.36 6.60 -3.43
CA GLY A 61 -1.42 5.64 -3.96
C GLY A 61 -1.29 4.40 -3.09
N PHE A 62 -1.23 4.55 -1.76
CA PHE A 62 -1.16 3.43 -0.83
C PHE A 62 -2.43 2.57 -0.89
N GLY A 63 -3.62 3.20 -0.95
CA GLY A 63 -4.87 2.48 -1.15
C GLY A 63 -4.89 1.69 -2.45
N ILE A 64 -4.41 2.28 -3.55
CA ILE A 64 -4.26 1.60 -4.84
C ILE A 64 -3.30 0.41 -4.70
N GLN A 65 -2.13 0.59 -4.08
CA GLN A 65 -1.16 -0.48 -3.87
C GLN A 65 -1.76 -1.66 -3.08
N VAL A 66 -2.48 -1.38 -1.98
CA VAL A 66 -3.13 -2.41 -1.17
C VAL A 66 -4.20 -3.16 -1.97
N GLY A 67 -4.99 -2.44 -2.78
CA GLY A 67 -5.97 -3.04 -3.68
C GLY A 67 -5.32 -3.95 -4.73
N LEU A 68 -4.28 -3.47 -5.42
CA LEU A 68 -3.54 -4.25 -6.42
C LEU A 68 -2.86 -5.47 -5.80
N TYR A 69 -2.24 -5.32 -4.63
CA TYR A 69 -1.65 -6.43 -3.88
C TYR A 69 -2.70 -7.47 -3.51
N THR A 70 -3.89 -7.04 -3.08
CA THR A 70 -5.00 -7.95 -2.76
C THR A 70 -5.44 -8.73 -4.00
N LEU A 71 -5.51 -8.07 -5.16
CA LEU A 71 -5.84 -8.71 -6.43
C LEU A 71 -4.79 -9.75 -6.85
N LEU A 72 -3.50 -9.40 -6.72
CA LEU A 72 -2.36 -10.28 -7.00
C LEU A 72 -2.35 -11.49 -6.06
N LYS A 73 -2.42 -11.26 -4.75
CA LYS A 73 -2.40 -12.30 -3.71
C LYS A 73 -3.54 -13.31 -3.85
N LYS A 74 -4.70 -12.85 -4.32
CA LYS A 74 -5.87 -13.71 -4.54
C LYS A 74 -5.93 -14.33 -5.94
N GLY A 75 -5.01 -13.99 -6.85
CA GLY A 75 -5.07 -14.42 -8.26
C GLY A 75 -6.31 -13.91 -8.99
N TRP A 76 -6.99 -12.90 -8.46
CA TRP A 76 -8.27 -12.41 -8.98
C TRP A 76 -8.13 -11.54 -10.23
N TYR A 77 -6.90 -11.32 -10.68
CA TYR A 77 -6.64 -10.68 -11.96
C TYR A 77 -6.78 -11.65 -13.15
N MET A 78 -6.87 -12.97 -12.93
CA MET A 78 -6.96 -13.97 -14.01
C MET A 78 -8.33 -13.99 -14.72
N PRO A 79 -8.43 -14.35 -16.01
CA PRO A 79 -9.72 -14.75 -16.60
C PRO A 79 -10.31 -15.93 -15.83
N LEU A 80 -11.64 -16.00 -15.71
CA LEU A 80 -12.34 -17.02 -14.92
C LEU A 80 -12.08 -18.47 -15.38
N ASN A 81 -11.53 -18.65 -16.59
CA ASN A 81 -11.33 -19.93 -17.24
C ASN A 81 -9.87 -20.43 -17.20
N VAL A 82 -8.99 -19.80 -16.40
CA VAL A 82 -7.56 -20.15 -16.35
C VAL A 82 -7.19 -20.64 -14.94
N PRO A 83 -6.61 -21.86 -14.78
CA PRO A 83 -6.24 -22.40 -13.48
C PRO A 83 -5.30 -21.47 -12.70
N ALA A 84 -5.59 -21.26 -11.42
CA ALA A 84 -4.93 -20.30 -10.54
C ALA A 84 -3.51 -20.71 -10.08
N GLY A 85 -2.71 -21.35 -10.95
CA GLY A 85 -1.42 -21.96 -10.60
C GLY A 85 -0.23 -20.98 -10.53
N GLY A 86 -0.33 -19.77 -11.08
CA GLY A 86 0.83 -18.86 -11.26
C GLY A 86 0.94 -17.67 -10.30
N ALA A 87 -0.04 -17.42 -9.44
CA ALA A 87 -0.17 -16.15 -8.71
C ALA A 87 0.70 -16.03 -7.44
N THR A 88 1.41 -17.09 -7.04
CA THR A 88 2.10 -17.18 -5.74
C THR A 88 3.42 -16.40 -5.66
N THR A 89 4.01 -16.01 -6.78
CA THR A 89 5.34 -15.35 -6.80
C THR A 89 5.30 -13.84 -6.56
N ALA A 90 4.15 -13.17 -6.72
CA ALA A 90 4.04 -11.71 -6.53
C ALA A 90 3.86 -11.30 -5.04
N ALA A 91 3.54 -12.24 -4.14
CA ALA A 91 3.22 -11.95 -2.75
C ALA A 91 4.43 -11.62 -1.86
N SER A 92 5.66 -11.84 -2.33
CA SER A 92 6.91 -11.60 -1.59
C SER A 92 7.26 -10.11 -1.43
N GLY A 93 6.69 -9.22 -2.25
CA GLY A 93 6.97 -7.77 -2.18
C GLY A 93 6.46 -7.09 -0.91
N GLY A 94 5.28 -7.48 -0.40
CA GLY A 94 4.68 -6.89 0.81
C GLY A 94 5.40 -7.31 2.11
N VAL A 95 6.01 -8.50 2.12
CA VAL A 95 6.89 -8.93 3.21
C VAL A 95 8.14 -8.06 3.26
N SER A 96 8.64 -7.58 2.11
CA SER A 96 9.79 -6.68 2.04
C SER A 96 9.50 -5.29 2.62
N THR A 97 8.32 -4.70 2.36
CA THR A 97 7.96 -3.40 2.97
C THR A 97 7.71 -3.54 4.48
N PHE A 98 7.07 -4.60 4.95
CA PHE A 98 6.88 -4.82 6.38
C PHE A 98 8.21 -5.13 7.07
N ALA A 99 9.10 -5.90 6.44
CA ALA A 99 10.45 -6.14 6.93
C ALA A 99 11.31 -4.87 6.92
N MET A 100 11.14 -3.99 5.93
CA MET A 100 11.84 -2.71 5.85
C MET A 100 11.31 -1.73 6.89
N VAL A 101 10.00 -1.61 7.07
CA VAL A 101 9.39 -0.79 8.14
C VAL A 101 9.74 -1.34 9.51
N ALA A 102 9.74 -2.66 9.72
CA ALA A 102 10.19 -3.27 10.97
C ALA A 102 11.68 -3.02 11.24
N CYS A 103 12.53 -3.11 10.20
CA CYS A 103 13.96 -2.75 10.25
C CYS A 103 14.17 -1.25 10.49
N CYS A 104 13.27 -0.37 10.03
CA CYS A 104 13.35 1.06 10.31
C CYS A 104 12.83 1.41 11.72
N VAL A 105 11.76 0.74 12.19
CA VAL A 105 11.16 0.97 13.51
C VAL A 105 12.09 0.50 14.63
N HIS A 106 12.88 -0.56 14.42
CA HIS A 106 13.85 -0.98 15.43
C HIS A 106 14.99 0.02 15.64
N HIS A 107 15.34 0.80 14.61
CA HIS A 107 16.42 1.80 14.65
C HIS A 107 15.89 3.14 15.16
N ALA A 108 14.60 3.41 14.98
CA ALA A 108 13.92 4.50 15.67
C ALA A 108 13.88 4.25 17.19
N ALA A 109 13.80 3.00 17.64
CA ALA A 109 13.89 2.65 19.06
C ALA A 109 15.32 2.81 19.62
N ASP A 110 16.35 2.65 18.79
CA ASP A 110 17.76 2.84 19.19
C ASP A 110 18.15 4.33 19.36
N ALA A 111 17.38 5.26 18.78
CA ALA A 111 17.61 6.70 18.92
C ALA A 111 16.92 7.33 20.16
N LEU A 112 16.18 6.53 20.94
CA LEU A 112 15.38 7.01 22.06
C LEU A 112 16.11 7.24 23.40
N PRO A 113 17.34 6.76 23.69
CA PRO A 113 17.95 7.07 24.97
C PRO A 113 18.71 8.42 24.89
N LEU A 114 18.09 9.42 25.52
CA LEU A 114 18.69 10.55 26.26
C LEU A 114 18.68 12.00 25.73
N LEU A 115 18.33 12.31 24.47
CA LEU A 115 18.34 13.72 24.02
C LEU A 115 17.08 14.15 23.24
N GLY A 116 15.98 14.33 23.98
CA GLY A 116 15.00 15.41 23.74
C GLY A 116 13.85 15.14 22.76
N LEU A 117 12.62 15.12 23.29
CA LEU A 117 11.36 15.34 22.54
C LEU A 117 11.49 16.51 21.53
N THR A 118 12.26 17.54 21.91
CA THR A 118 12.55 18.70 21.07
C THR A 118 13.44 18.36 19.87
N ALA A 119 14.52 17.58 20.02
CA ALA A 119 15.39 17.22 18.91
C ALA A 119 14.71 16.25 17.94
N ALA A 120 13.90 15.32 18.46
CA ALA A 120 13.06 14.44 17.66
C ALA A 120 12.01 15.22 16.87
N ALA A 121 11.35 16.22 17.48
CA ALA A 121 10.40 17.09 16.80
C ALA A 121 11.07 17.92 15.68
N THR A 122 12.22 18.54 15.94
CA THR A 122 12.96 19.31 14.93
C THR A 122 13.51 18.43 13.80
N PHE A 123 13.93 17.20 14.12
CA PHE A 123 14.37 16.23 13.12
C PHE A 123 13.20 15.80 12.23
N LEU A 124 12.07 15.41 12.82
CA LEU A 124 10.86 15.08 12.06
C LEU A 124 10.41 16.25 11.19
N ALA A 125 10.38 17.47 11.72
CA ALA A 125 9.96 18.66 10.98
C ALA A 125 10.85 18.93 9.75
N ASN A 126 12.17 18.79 9.88
CA ASN A 126 13.12 19.02 8.78
C ASN A 126 13.14 17.88 7.74
N TRP A 127 12.95 16.63 8.18
CA TRP A 127 13.05 15.46 7.29
C TRP A 127 11.70 14.98 6.74
N LYS A 128 10.57 15.55 7.21
CA LYS A 128 9.21 15.21 6.77
C LYS A 128 9.06 15.20 5.25
N ILE A 129 9.44 16.30 4.60
CA ILE A 129 9.27 16.49 3.15
C ILE A 129 10.13 15.48 2.35
N PRO A 130 11.44 15.31 2.62
CA PRO A 130 12.25 14.25 2.01
C PRO A 130 11.62 12.86 2.13
N PHE A 131 11.14 12.48 3.32
CA PHE A 131 10.50 11.18 3.52
C PHE A 131 9.20 11.03 2.71
N MET A 132 8.38 12.08 2.64
CA MET A 132 7.17 12.06 1.83
C MET A 132 7.48 11.92 0.33
N ILE A 133 8.52 12.60 -0.18
CA ILE A 133 8.96 12.47 -1.57
C ILE A 133 9.42 11.03 -1.86
N VAL A 134 10.27 10.46 -1.01
CA VAL A 134 10.72 9.07 -1.14
C VAL A 134 9.54 8.10 -1.10
N GLY A 135 8.60 8.33 -0.16
CA GLY A 135 7.36 7.57 -0.07
C GLY A 135 6.53 7.62 -1.34
N LEU A 136 6.38 8.80 -1.94
CA LEU A 136 5.64 9.00 -3.19
C LEU A 136 6.32 8.29 -4.37
N ILE A 137 7.65 8.42 -4.51
CA ILE A 137 8.41 7.74 -5.56
C ILE A 137 8.27 6.22 -5.42
N SER A 138 8.47 5.70 -4.21
CA SER A 138 8.29 4.28 -3.91
C SER A 138 6.88 3.80 -4.24
N ASN A 139 5.88 4.64 -3.96
CA ASN A 139 4.48 4.34 -4.26
C ASN A 139 4.22 4.20 -5.76
N VAL A 140 4.70 5.16 -6.55
CA VAL A 140 4.60 5.13 -8.01
C VAL A 140 5.29 3.91 -8.59
N ILE A 141 6.49 3.56 -8.10
CA ILE A 141 7.22 2.36 -8.50
C ILE A 141 6.41 1.10 -8.18
N GLY A 142 5.92 0.97 -6.94
CA GLY A 142 5.14 -0.19 -6.50
C GLY A 142 3.88 -0.41 -7.34
N ILE A 143 3.11 0.66 -7.60
CA ILE A 143 1.93 0.61 -8.47
C ILE A 143 2.31 0.17 -9.88
N THR A 144 3.35 0.79 -10.47
CA THR A 144 3.77 0.51 -11.84
C THR A 144 4.22 -0.94 -12.01
N VAL A 145 4.97 -1.47 -11.05
CA VAL A 145 5.42 -2.87 -11.05
C VAL A 145 4.23 -3.82 -10.93
N MET A 146 3.33 -3.59 -9.96
CA MET A 146 2.15 -4.45 -9.77
C MET A 146 1.24 -4.46 -11.00
N LEU A 147 1.00 -3.30 -11.61
CA LEU A 147 0.24 -3.20 -12.87
C LEU A 147 0.93 -3.95 -14.01
N SER A 148 2.23 -3.80 -14.16
CA SER A 148 3.02 -4.49 -15.19
C SER A 148 2.92 -6.02 -15.05
N VAL A 149 2.99 -6.53 -13.82
CA VAL A 149 2.79 -7.96 -13.53
C VAL A 149 1.38 -8.40 -13.90
N ILE A 150 0.34 -7.69 -13.45
CA ILE A 150 -1.06 -8.01 -13.76
C ILE A 150 -1.30 -8.05 -15.28
N LEU A 151 -0.83 -7.04 -16.01
CA LEU A 151 -1.01 -6.92 -17.45
C LEU A 151 -0.26 -8.01 -18.22
N LYS A 152 0.98 -8.32 -17.80
CA LYS A 152 1.80 -9.38 -18.41
C LYS A 152 1.15 -10.75 -18.24
N GLU A 153 0.70 -11.07 -17.03
CA GLU A 153 0.08 -12.36 -16.74
C GLU A 153 -1.30 -12.49 -17.42
N ARG A 154 -2.10 -11.42 -17.48
CA ARG A 154 -3.33 -11.41 -18.28
C ARG A 154 -3.06 -11.66 -19.76
N ARG A 155 -2.07 -10.99 -20.35
CA ARG A 155 -1.72 -11.16 -21.76
C ARG A 155 -1.32 -12.61 -22.06
N ARG A 156 -0.45 -13.20 -21.24
CA ARG A 156 -0.02 -14.61 -21.37
C ARG A 156 -1.21 -15.55 -21.38
N ALA A 157 -2.13 -15.38 -20.45
CA ALA A 157 -3.28 -16.26 -20.36
C ALA A 157 -4.30 -16.08 -21.50
N THR A 158 -4.51 -14.86 -21.98
CA THR A 158 -5.31 -14.67 -23.19
C THR A 158 -4.66 -15.34 -24.40
N GLN A 159 -3.32 -15.30 -24.51
CA GLN A 159 -2.61 -16.03 -25.58
C GLN A 159 -2.84 -17.54 -25.50
N PHE A 160 -2.72 -18.15 -24.31
CA PHE A 160 -3.01 -19.57 -24.11
C PHE A 160 -4.45 -19.97 -24.48
N LEU A 161 -5.42 -19.08 -24.25
CA LEU A 161 -6.82 -19.32 -24.62
C LEU A 161 -7.09 -19.19 -26.13
N VAL A 162 -6.28 -18.40 -26.84
CA VAL A 162 -6.43 -18.15 -28.29
C VAL A 162 -5.69 -19.17 -29.14
N THR A 163 -4.62 -19.80 -28.63
CA THR A 163 -3.88 -20.86 -29.34
C THR A 163 -3.86 -22.17 -28.56
N PRO A 164 -4.93 -22.99 -28.59
CA PRO A 164 -4.95 -24.28 -27.90
C PRO A 164 -4.04 -25.35 -28.53
N GLU A 165 -3.63 -25.18 -29.79
CA GLU A 165 -3.06 -26.24 -30.64
C GLU A 165 -1.52 -26.32 -30.67
N ALA A 166 -0.81 -25.63 -29.77
CA ALA A 166 0.65 -25.62 -29.74
C ALA A 166 1.24 -26.50 -28.63
N ILE A 167 0.77 -27.75 -28.47
CA ILE A 167 1.45 -28.84 -27.75
C ILE A 167 1.13 -30.16 -28.45
#